data_AF-Q8I9K9-F1
#
_entry.id   AF-Q8I9K9-F1
#
_cell.length_a   1.000
_cell.length_b   1.000
_cell.length_c   1.000
_cell.angle_alpha   90.00
_cell.angle_beta   90.00
_cell.angle_gamma   90.00
#
_symmetry.space_group_name_H-M   'P 1'
#
loop_
_entity.id
_entity.type
_entity.pdbx_description
1 polymer ?
#
loop_
_entity_poly.entity_id
_entity_poly.type
_entity_poly.pdbx_seq_one_letter_code
_entity_poly.pdbx_strand_id
1 'polypeptide(L)'
;MGSRHVFFALVVLAVSVRKAEPSKDAMQYITSGFVKVLEECKHELDLNEQILADLFHFWKLEYSLLGRDTGCAIICMSKKLDLLDANGRMHHGNAAEFAKKHGAGDEVASKIVTIIHECEKKHEQDGDECLRVLEVAKCFRTGIHELDWQPKVEVIVSEVLTEI
;
A
#
# COMPACT_ATOMS: atom_id res chain seq x y z
N MET A 1 -37.45 -14.52 35.56
CA MET A 1 -35.96 -14.59 35.46
C MET A 1 -35.42 -14.67 34.03
N GLY A 2 -36.24 -14.65 32.96
CA GLY A 2 -35.76 -14.85 31.58
C GLY A 2 -35.34 -13.59 30.81
N SER A 3 -36.00 -12.44 31.00
CA SER A 3 -35.74 -11.24 30.17
C SER A 3 -34.37 -10.60 30.39
N ARG A 4 -33.83 -10.63 31.61
CA ARG A 4 -32.53 -9.97 31.92
C ARG A 4 -31.34 -10.61 31.20
N HIS A 5 -31.37 -11.93 30.99
CA HIS A 5 -30.30 -12.65 30.30
C HIS A 5 -30.37 -12.49 28.78
N VAL A 6 -31.58 -12.39 28.21
CA VAL A 6 -31.79 -12.16 26.78
C VAL A 6 -31.32 -10.76 26.37
N PHE A 7 -31.63 -9.73 27.18
CA PHE A 7 -31.15 -8.37 26.94
C PHE A 7 -29.62 -8.26 27.03
N PHE A 8 -29.00 -8.93 28.01
CA PHE A 8 -27.53 -8.95 28.13
C PHE A 8 -26.86 -9.64 26.93
N ALA A 9 -27.41 -10.75 26.45
CA ALA A 9 -26.87 -11.45 25.27
C ALA A 9 -26.95 -10.60 23.99
N LEU A 10 -28.05 -9.86 23.79
CA LEU A 10 -28.23 -8.95 22.65
C LEU A 10 -27.25 -7.77 22.68
N VAL A 11 -26.99 -7.19 23.86
CA VAL A 11 -26.04 -6.08 24.02
C VAL A 11 -24.60 -6.54 23.77
N VAL A 12 -24.22 -7.75 24.22
CA VAL A 12 -22.87 -8.30 23.99
C VAL A 12 -22.63 -8.66 22.51
N LEU A 13 -23.66 -9.14 21.80
CA LEU A 13 -23.59 -9.39 20.35
C LEU A 13 -23.44 -8.09 19.54
N ALA A 14 -24.09 -7.00 19.95
CA ALA A 14 -23.97 -5.70 19.28
C ALA A 14 -22.58 -5.05 19.45
N VAL A 15 -21.89 -5.32 20.57
CA VAL A 15 -20.53 -4.78 20.85
C VAL A 15 -19.42 -5.58 20.16
N SER A 16 -19.73 -6.77 19.64
CA SER A 16 -18.74 -7.64 18.97
C SER A 16 -18.54 -7.34 17.48
N VAL A 17 -19.26 -6.37 16.92
CA VAL A 17 -18.95 -5.84 15.59
C VAL A 17 -17.69 -5.00 15.74
N ARG A 18 -16.52 -5.65 15.66
CA ARG A 18 -15.28 -4.96 15.35
C ARG A 18 -15.56 -4.16 14.09
N LYS A 19 -15.62 -2.83 14.19
CA LYS A 19 -15.56 -1.95 13.02
C LYS A 19 -14.26 -2.33 12.31
N ALA A 20 -14.36 -3.14 11.25
CA ALA A 20 -13.31 -3.21 10.26
C ALA A 20 -13.11 -1.77 9.79
N GLU A 21 -11.90 -1.23 9.94
CA GLU A 21 -11.54 0.06 9.37
C GLU A 21 -11.26 -0.23 7.91
N PRO A 22 -12.22 -0.01 6.99
CA PRO A 22 -12.14 -0.57 5.63
C PRO A 22 -10.90 -0.05 4.88
N SER A 23 -10.34 1.08 5.32
CA SER A 23 -9.14 1.69 4.77
C SER A 23 -7.82 1.05 5.22
N LYS A 24 -7.67 0.63 6.49
CA LYS A 24 -6.45 -0.06 6.96
C LYS A 24 -6.34 -1.44 6.34
N ASP A 25 -7.48 -2.15 6.28
CA ASP A 25 -7.56 -3.45 5.64
C ASP A 25 -7.24 -3.31 4.14
N ALA A 26 -7.76 -2.27 3.46
CA ALA A 26 -7.44 -2.00 2.07
C ALA A 26 -5.94 -1.75 1.83
N MET A 27 -5.30 -0.92 2.65
CA MET A 27 -3.86 -0.65 2.51
C MET A 27 -3.00 -1.90 2.78
N GLN A 28 -3.46 -2.80 3.64
CA GLN A 28 -2.83 -4.09 3.87
C GLN A 28 -2.86 -4.95 2.60
N TYR A 29 -4.03 -5.10 1.98
CA TYR A 29 -4.19 -5.89 0.75
C TYR A 29 -3.50 -5.25 -0.47
N ILE A 30 -3.54 -3.93 -0.59
CA ILE A 30 -2.80 -3.17 -1.61
C ILE A 30 -1.31 -3.48 -1.48
N THR A 31 -0.75 -3.37 -0.28
CA THR A 31 0.68 -3.66 -0.03
C THR A 31 1.00 -5.12 -0.30
N SER A 32 0.12 -6.06 0.05
CA SER A 32 0.27 -7.48 -0.30
C SER A 32 0.37 -7.68 -1.82
N GLY A 33 -0.46 -7.00 -2.61
CA GLY A 33 -0.38 -7.05 -4.08
C GLY A 33 0.99 -6.64 -4.64
N PHE A 34 1.62 -5.60 -4.05
CA PHE A 34 2.99 -5.21 -4.41
C PHE A 34 4.02 -6.26 -3.98
N VAL A 35 3.92 -6.79 -2.75
CA VAL A 35 4.84 -7.83 -2.25
C VAL A 35 4.79 -9.09 -3.13
N LYS A 36 3.63 -9.46 -3.66
CA LYS A 36 3.46 -10.63 -4.54
C LYS A 36 4.30 -10.58 -5.82
N VAL A 37 4.55 -9.39 -6.36
CA VAL A 37 5.34 -9.20 -7.59
C VAL A 37 6.79 -8.75 -7.32
N LEU A 38 7.16 -8.57 -6.06
CA LEU A 38 8.48 -8.06 -5.68
C LEU A 38 9.61 -9.00 -6.10
N GLU A 39 9.47 -10.31 -5.88
CA GLU A 39 10.55 -11.26 -6.18
C GLU A 39 10.87 -11.29 -7.67
N GLU A 40 9.85 -11.24 -8.52
CA GLU A 40 10.02 -11.12 -9.96
C GLU A 40 10.77 -9.83 -10.32
N CYS A 41 10.41 -8.71 -9.70
CA CYS A 41 11.10 -7.43 -9.92
C CYS A 41 12.54 -7.42 -9.39
N LYS A 42 12.81 -8.06 -8.24
CA LYS A 42 14.15 -8.22 -7.69
C LYS A 42 15.04 -8.97 -8.69
N HIS A 43 14.53 -10.08 -9.25
CA HIS A 43 15.25 -10.87 -10.23
C HIS A 43 15.44 -10.13 -11.57
N GLU A 44 14.40 -9.49 -12.11
CA GLU A 44 14.47 -8.76 -13.39
C GLU A 44 15.45 -7.57 -13.36
N LEU A 45 15.58 -6.92 -12.20
CA LEU A 45 16.43 -5.75 -12.03
C LEU A 45 17.79 -6.06 -11.37
N ASP A 46 18.08 -7.34 -11.09
CA ASP A 46 19.29 -7.80 -10.38
C ASP A 46 19.53 -7.02 -9.06
N LEU A 47 18.44 -6.81 -8.29
CA LEU A 47 18.50 -6.06 -7.04
C LEU A 47 19.04 -6.93 -5.91
N ASN A 48 19.80 -6.30 -5.01
CA ASN A 48 20.34 -6.98 -3.84
C ASN A 48 19.23 -7.35 -2.83
N GLU A 49 19.59 -8.18 -1.84
CA GLU A 49 18.69 -8.57 -0.75
C GLU A 49 18.30 -7.40 0.17
N GLN A 50 19.01 -6.26 0.14
CA GLN A 50 18.66 -5.07 0.92
C GLN A 50 17.29 -4.51 0.52
N ILE A 51 16.84 -4.73 -0.72
CA ILE A 51 15.51 -4.30 -1.18
C ILE A 51 14.37 -4.87 -0.33
N LEU A 52 14.55 -6.09 0.19
CA LEU A 52 13.57 -6.71 1.07
C LEU A 52 13.49 -5.93 2.39
N ALA A 53 14.64 -5.66 3.01
CA ALA A 53 14.70 -4.89 4.24
C ALA A 53 14.13 -3.47 4.06
N ASP A 54 14.40 -2.83 2.93
CA ASP A 54 13.86 -1.50 2.60
C ASP A 54 12.33 -1.55 2.50
N LEU A 55 11.76 -2.58 1.87
CA LEU A 55 10.30 -2.75 1.78
C LEU A 55 9.65 -3.05 3.13
N PHE A 56 10.28 -3.90 3.95
CA PHE A 56 9.82 -4.19 5.31
C PHE A 56 9.75 -2.94 6.18
N HIS A 57 10.70 -2.03 6.01
CA HIS A 57 10.78 -0.78 6.77
C HIS A 57 10.13 0.39 6.05
N PHE A 58 9.62 0.21 4.82
CA PHE A 58 9.11 1.29 4.00
C PHE A 58 8.10 2.13 4.76
N TRP A 59 7.13 1.49 5.43
CA TRP A 59 6.08 2.17 6.17
C TRP A 59 6.52 2.79 7.51
N LYS A 60 7.79 2.69 7.92
CA LYS A 60 8.31 3.41 9.09
C LYS A 60 8.81 4.78 8.64
N LEU A 61 8.17 5.86 9.08
CA LEU A 61 8.52 7.24 8.63
C LEU A 61 9.99 7.60 8.89
N GLU A 62 10.52 7.20 10.04
CA GLU A 62 11.92 7.45 10.44
C GLU A 62 12.95 6.64 9.63
N TYR A 63 12.50 5.70 8.80
CA TYR A 63 13.40 4.92 7.95
C TYR A 63 13.85 5.74 6.74
N SER A 64 15.14 6.09 6.74
CA SER A 64 15.79 6.97 5.74
C SER A 64 16.68 6.23 4.74
N LEU A 65 16.90 4.92 4.91
CA LEU A 65 17.84 4.14 4.08
C LEU A 65 17.29 3.77 2.69
N LEU A 66 16.12 4.28 2.31
CA LEU A 66 15.52 4.03 0.99
C LEU A 66 16.40 4.63 -0.11
N GLY A 67 16.94 3.76 -0.96
CA GLY A 67 17.81 4.11 -2.08
C GLY A 67 17.10 4.17 -3.42
N ARG A 68 17.86 4.54 -4.46
CA ARG A 68 17.39 4.60 -5.86
C ARG A 68 16.73 3.29 -6.30
N ASP A 69 17.30 2.16 -5.90
CA ASP A 69 16.81 0.82 -6.27
C ASP A 69 15.42 0.53 -5.72
N THR A 70 15.06 1.09 -4.56
CA THR A 70 13.67 1.06 -4.05
C THR A 70 12.70 1.71 -5.03
N GLY A 71 13.08 2.86 -5.58
CA GLY A 71 12.28 3.54 -6.60
C GLY A 71 12.12 2.72 -7.88
N CYS A 72 13.20 2.10 -8.36
CA CYS A 72 13.15 1.22 -9.53
C CYS A 72 12.27 -0.02 -9.29
N ALA A 73 12.35 -0.62 -8.10
CA ALA A 73 11.49 -1.73 -7.71
C ALA A 73 10.02 -1.32 -7.71
N ILE A 74 9.68 -0.14 -7.16
CA ILE A 74 8.30 0.39 -7.16
C ILE A 74 7.80 0.60 -8.59
N ILE A 75 8.63 1.11 -9.51
CA ILE A 75 8.27 1.22 -10.93
C ILE A 75 7.98 -0.16 -11.52
N CYS A 76 8.86 -1.13 -11.31
CA CYS A 76 8.67 -2.49 -11.83
C CYS A 76 7.36 -3.12 -11.32
N MET A 77 7.14 -3.06 -10.00
CA MET A 77 5.91 -3.59 -9.39
C MET A 77 4.67 -2.89 -9.95
N SER A 78 4.72 -1.56 -10.09
CA SER A 78 3.63 -0.77 -10.67
C SER A 78 3.34 -1.15 -12.12
N LYS A 79 4.36 -1.46 -12.93
CA LYS A 79 4.18 -1.96 -14.31
C LYS A 79 3.53 -3.34 -14.33
N LYS A 80 3.99 -4.28 -13.48
CA LYS A 80 3.42 -5.63 -13.38
C LYS A 80 1.96 -5.63 -12.92
N LEU A 81 1.58 -4.64 -12.12
CA LEU A 81 0.22 -4.44 -11.64
C LEU A 81 -0.62 -3.53 -12.56
N ASP A 82 -0.10 -3.15 -13.73
CA ASP A 82 -0.76 -2.30 -14.72
C ASP A 82 -1.20 -0.93 -14.16
N LEU A 83 -0.39 -0.33 -13.29
CA LEU A 83 -0.69 0.91 -12.57
C LEU A 83 -0.10 2.16 -13.22
N LEU A 84 0.67 2.02 -14.30
CA LEU A 84 1.31 3.14 -14.98
C LEU A 84 0.73 3.37 -16.38
N ASP A 85 0.67 4.63 -16.80
CA ASP A 85 0.32 5.04 -18.15
C ASP A 85 1.54 4.96 -19.11
N ALA A 86 1.31 5.32 -20.37
CA ALA A 86 2.36 5.33 -21.39
C ALA A 86 3.52 6.32 -21.11
N ASN A 87 3.33 7.27 -20.20
CA ASN A 87 4.33 8.26 -19.80
C ASN A 87 5.06 7.86 -18.50
N GLY A 88 4.80 6.68 -17.95
CA GLY A 88 5.38 6.24 -16.68
C GLY A 88 4.83 7.01 -15.46
N ARG A 89 3.64 7.60 -15.59
CA ARG A 89 2.87 8.19 -14.49
C ARG A 89 1.76 7.25 -14.05
N MET A 90 1.17 7.48 -12.89
CA MET A 90 0.08 6.64 -12.41
C MET A 90 -1.14 6.70 -13.33
N HIS A 91 -1.63 5.54 -13.74
CA HIS A 91 -2.87 5.42 -14.49
C HIS A 91 -4.07 5.43 -13.52
N HIS A 92 -4.74 6.57 -13.40
CA HIS A 92 -5.78 6.81 -12.39
C HIS A 92 -6.91 5.77 -12.37
N GLY A 93 -7.36 5.30 -13.54
CA GLY A 93 -8.42 4.30 -13.67
C GLY A 93 -8.00 2.96 -13.06
N ASN A 94 -6.96 2.34 -13.64
CA ASN A 94 -6.34 1.12 -13.14
C ASN A 94 -5.94 1.18 -11.66
N ALA A 95 -5.39 2.30 -11.19
CA ALA A 95 -5.04 2.46 -9.78
C ALA A 95 -6.28 2.45 -8.86
N ALA A 96 -7.36 3.12 -9.25
CA ALA A 96 -8.61 3.07 -8.51
C ALA A 96 -9.22 1.66 -8.52
N GLU A 97 -9.22 0.98 -9.68
CA GLU A 97 -9.71 -0.40 -9.78
C GLU A 97 -8.88 -1.39 -8.98
N PHE A 98 -7.56 -1.25 -8.99
CA PHE A 98 -6.65 -2.03 -8.17
C PHE A 98 -6.96 -1.85 -6.69
N ALA A 99 -7.06 -0.60 -6.21
CA ALA A 99 -7.43 -0.33 -4.82
C ALA A 99 -8.77 -0.99 -4.45
N LYS A 100 -9.79 -0.90 -5.32
CA LYS A 100 -11.11 -1.53 -5.09
C LYS A 100 -11.04 -3.05 -5.05
N LYS A 101 -10.31 -3.68 -5.97
CA LYS A 101 -10.08 -5.14 -5.98
C LYS A 101 -9.41 -5.62 -4.69
N HIS A 102 -8.63 -4.75 -4.06
CA HIS A 102 -7.96 -4.99 -2.78
C HIS A 102 -8.74 -4.45 -1.58
N GLY A 103 -10.07 -4.31 -1.68
CA GLY A 103 -10.96 -4.06 -0.54
C GLY A 103 -11.19 -2.59 -0.21
N ALA A 104 -10.66 -1.64 -1.00
CA ALA A 104 -11.00 -0.24 -0.84
C ALA A 104 -12.44 0.05 -1.32
N GLY A 105 -13.24 0.73 -0.49
CA GLY A 105 -14.46 1.38 -0.98
C GLY A 105 -14.14 2.51 -1.98
N ASP A 106 -15.13 2.96 -2.75
CA ASP A 106 -14.95 3.99 -3.78
C ASP A 106 -14.28 5.27 -3.26
N GLU A 107 -14.67 5.72 -2.06
CA GLU A 107 -14.10 6.89 -1.41
C GLU A 107 -12.62 6.69 -1.05
N VAL A 108 -12.28 5.53 -0.47
CA VAL A 108 -10.90 5.19 -0.09
C VAL A 108 -10.02 5.08 -1.33
N ALA A 109 -10.50 4.38 -2.37
CA ALA A 109 -9.80 4.26 -3.64
C ALA A 109 -9.54 5.63 -4.28
N SER A 110 -10.56 6.49 -4.32
CA SER A 110 -10.42 7.86 -4.84
C SER A 110 -9.45 8.70 -4.02
N LYS A 111 -9.42 8.51 -2.69
CA LYS A 111 -8.51 9.24 -1.81
C LYS A 111 -7.06 8.81 -2.01
N ILE A 112 -6.80 7.50 -2.14
CA ILE A 112 -5.46 6.96 -2.44
C ILE A 112 -4.92 7.53 -3.76
N VAL A 113 -5.72 7.47 -4.82
CA VAL A 113 -5.35 8.01 -6.15
C VAL A 113 -5.07 9.50 -6.07
N THR A 114 -5.90 10.26 -5.34
CA THR A 114 -5.69 11.70 -5.14
C THR A 114 -4.35 12.00 -4.46
N ILE A 115 -3.99 11.28 -3.39
CA ILE A 115 -2.73 11.49 -2.67
C ILE A 115 -1.53 11.23 -3.59
N ILE A 116 -1.55 10.13 -4.35
CA ILE A 116 -0.47 9.80 -5.29
C ILE A 116 -0.33 10.90 -6.34
N HIS A 117 -1.43 11.36 -6.94
CA HIS A 117 -1.43 12.45 -7.93
C HIS A 117 -0.87 13.75 -7.37
N GLU A 118 -1.22 14.10 -6.13
CA GLU A 118 -0.67 15.28 -5.44
C GLU A 118 0.84 15.12 -5.18
N CYS A 119 1.31 13.91 -4.90
CA CYS A 119 2.73 13.62 -4.75
C CYS A 119 3.49 13.68 -6.09
N GLU A 120 2.93 13.13 -7.17
CA GLU A 120 3.52 13.24 -8.51
C GLU A 120 3.72 14.70 -8.91
N LYS A 121 2.73 15.56 -8.65
CA LYS A 121 2.82 17.01 -8.91
C LYS A 121 3.93 17.71 -8.14
N LYS A 122 4.25 17.26 -6.93
CA LYS A 122 5.33 17.84 -6.11
C LYS A 122 6.73 17.48 -6.64
N HIS A 123 6.83 16.38 -7.39
CA HIS A 123 8.10 15.79 -7.82
C HIS A 123 8.19 15.67 -9.35
N GLU A 124 7.64 16.62 -10.12
CA GLU A 124 7.62 16.54 -11.60
C GLU A 124 8.98 16.79 -12.28
N GLN A 125 9.97 17.35 -11.58
CA GLN A 125 11.18 17.90 -12.19
C GLN A 125 12.44 17.03 -12.06
N ASP A 126 12.33 15.81 -11.53
CA ASP A 126 13.49 14.92 -11.35
C ASP A 126 13.85 14.17 -12.64
N GLY A 127 15.13 14.24 -13.05
CA GLY A 127 15.63 13.62 -14.29
C GLY A 127 15.88 12.11 -14.21
N ASP A 128 15.96 11.53 -13.01
CA ASP A 128 16.03 10.08 -12.79
C ASP A 128 14.66 9.56 -12.35
N GLU A 129 14.06 8.69 -13.16
CA GLU A 129 12.72 8.17 -12.91
C GLU A 129 12.62 7.37 -11.60
N CYS A 130 13.65 6.61 -11.23
CA CYS A 130 13.63 5.83 -10.00
C CYS A 130 13.69 6.75 -8.78
N LEU A 131 14.54 7.78 -8.79
CA LEU A 131 14.57 8.77 -7.71
C LEU A 131 13.26 9.55 -7.63
N ARG A 132 12.69 9.95 -8.77
CA ARG A 132 11.38 10.60 -8.82
C ARG A 132 10.31 9.76 -8.13
N VAL A 133 10.20 8.49 -8.51
CA VAL A 133 9.19 7.57 -7.95
C VAL A 133 9.45 7.28 -6.48
N LEU A 134 10.71 7.22 -6.06
CA LEU A 134 11.07 7.11 -4.64
C LEU A 134 10.53 8.30 -3.82
N GLU A 135 10.71 9.53 -4.32
CA GLU A 135 10.20 10.72 -3.63
C GLU A 135 8.66 10.78 -3.65
N VAL A 136 8.02 10.40 -4.75
CA VAL A 136 6.56 10.22 -4.81
C VAL A 136 6.09 9.20 -3.78
N ALA A 137 6.78 8.06 -3.66
CA ALA A 137 6.44 7.01 -2.71
C ALA A 137 6.63 7.46 -1.25
N LYS A 138 7.70 8.21 -0.94
CA LYS A 138 7.90 8.82 0.38
C LYS A 138 6.80 9.83 0.72
N CYS A 139 6.42 10.68 -0.24
CA CYS A 139 5.32 11.61 -0.09
C CYS A 139 3.99 10.87 0.16
N PHE A 140 3.71 9.82 -0.62
CA PHE A 140 2.52 8.98 -0.46
C PHE A 140 2.49 8.32 0.92
N ARG A 141 3.61 7.75 1.35
CA ARG A 141 3.78 7.17 2.69
C ARG A 141 3.39 8.17 3.77
N THR A 142 3.87 9.41 3.71
CA THR A 142 3.50 10.46 4.67
C THR A 142 1.99 10.73 4.65
N GLY A 143 1.38 10.88 3.47
CA GLY A 143 -0.06 11.11 3.37
C GLY A 143 -0.92 9.98 3.93
N ILE A 144 -0.47 8.73 3.79
CA ILE A 144 -1.15 7.57 4.37
C ILE A 144 -1.01 7.54 5.90
N HIS A 145 0.15 7.93 6.45
CA HIS A 145 0.34 8.08 7.89
C HIS A 145 -0.54 9.18 8.51
N GLU A 146 -0.70 10.31 7.81
CA GLU A 146 -1.60 11.39 8.25
C GLU A 146 -3.07 10.94 8.39
N LEU A 147 -3.46 9.90 7.63
CA LEU A 147 -4.77 9.29 7.68
C LEU A 147 -4.87 8.10 8.65
N ASP A 148 -3.77 7.74 9.32
CA ASP A 148 -3.63 6.51 10.11
C ASP A 148 -3.96 5.25 9.29
N TRP A 149 -3.58 5.20 7.99
CA TRP A 149 -3.88 4.07 7.09
C TRP A 149 -2.66 3.18 6.82
N GLN A 150 -1.56 3.37 7.53
CA GLN A 150 -0.34 2.59 7.36
C GLN A 150 -0.58 1.11 7.69
N PRO A 151 -0.19 0.18 6.80
CA PRO A 151 -0.35 -1.24 7.02
C PRO A 151 0.74 -1.79 7.95
N LYS A 152 0.44 -2.93 8.58
CA LYS A 152 1.41 -3.68 9.38
C LYS A 152 2.14 -4.69 8.49
N VAL A 153 3.25 -4.28 7.89
CA VAL A 153 4.02 -5.08 6.91
C VAL A 153 4.46 -6.43 7.46
N GLU A 154 4.77 -6.50 8.76
CA GLU A 154 5.11 -7.74 9.45
C GLU A 154 4.04 -8.83 9.30
N VAL A 155 2.77 -8.43 9.20
CA VAL A 155 1.63 -9.34 8.95
C VAL A 155 1.52 -9.70 7.47
N ILE A 156 1.83 -8.77 6.57
CA ILE A 156 1.71 -8.98 5.12
C ILE A 156 2.76 -9.97 4.62
N VAL A 157 4.01 -9.82 5.05
CA VAL A 157 5.09 -10.65 4.50
C VAL A 157 5.01 -12.08 5.02
N SER A 158 4.55 -12.29 6.26
CA SER A 158 4.27 -13.65 6.74
C SER A 158 3.16 -14.32 5.94
N GLU A 159 2.08 -13.61 5.60
CA GLU A 159 0.98 -14.12 4.79
C GLU A 159 1.43 -14.47 3.36
N VAL A 160 2.12 -13.55 2.68
CA VAL A 160 2.54 -13.75 1.29
C VAL A 160 3.59 -14.85 1.16
N LEU A 161 4.58 -14.92 2.07
CA LEU A 161 5.61 -15.97 2.02
C LEU A 161 5.08 -17.36 2.39
N THR A 162 3.91 -17.47 3.02
CA THR A 162 3.25 -18.77 3.27
C THR A 162 2.38 -19.26 2.13
N GLU A 163 2.05 -18.40 1.16
CA GLU A 163 1.23 -18.72 -0.03
C GLU A 163 2.04 -19.16 -1.26
N ILE A 164 3.38 -19.14 -1.17
CA ILE A 164 4.34 -19.62 -2.19
C ILE A 164 4.96 -20.95 -1.75
#